data_AF-A0A946YK62-F1
#
_entry.id   AF-A0A946YK62-F1
#
_cell.length_a   1.000
_cell.length_b   1.000
_cell.length_c   1.000
_cell.angle_alpha   90.00
_cell.angle_beta   90.00
_cell.angle_gamma   90.00
#
_symmetry.space_group_name_H-M   'P 1'
#
loop_
_entity.id
_entity.type
_entity.pdbx_description
1 polymer ?
#
loop_
_entity_poly.entity_id
_entity_poly.type
_entity_poly.pdbx_seq_one_letter_code
_entity_poly.pdbx_strand_id
1 'polypeptide(L)'
;MATYTQACLHRLAILVACLLLMPFAQAATLVLNNVDDAGEGFNDTTVVAPVGGNPGTTVGEQRTAVFEFAAALVGGFVNSSEDIIVRASFDPLSCSASSGTLGQAGPDSFHIDFPGRPHPQTFYAQAQANSILGYDIELSLDDMHIELNSSVDNNSNCLNNRNWYYGLDGNPPGNDFDLLTTILHEIVHGLGFVTLVNIGTGGKPSGNGCPIGGCDDGYMRQIEDHSLASNWPVMSDAQRAASATDDPDLHITGTNISANLGGLSAGTNSGHARLHGPNELTGGSVAHFSTALHPYELMEPQQTGTADKLGLAGFVLQDMGWSVVASAAPIISTPGSQLMLDTATLQLDVALMDNDSNAGSLDFSATSSNPTVIDDNGLVEGGSGRVRTLAISPNNGTTGTATITLSVNDGSSSNGTQFQVEVTDNLPPEVSITDPLDGAIFYGLSQEFSASADDFEQGDISASLAWNSSINGAIGNGANIMPTLSDGSHLITASVVDNASNPGSDAITVVVDAAGDADGDGLANAQEIALGTDPEDSDSDNDFASDFIEVNRDDNPANYTVGVDTDPNNPDTDGDGVRDGADFAPLDPEAGGEQVPSLPLWGMLALAALLLARAWHRLPLRGSAHR
;
A
#
# COMPACT_ATOMS: atom_id res chain seq x y z
N MET A 1 -49.96 58.39 35.28
CA MET A 1 -48.70 57.71 35.66
C MET A 1 -48.87 56.19 35.64
N ALA A 2 -49.27 55.64 34.50
CA ALA A 2 -49.29 54.19 34.27
C ALA A 2 -49.37 54.02 32.74
N THR A 3 -48.30 53.51 32.12
CA THR A 3 -48.16 52.97 30.74
C THR A 3 -46.76 53.24 30.17
N TYR A 4 -45.67 52.89 30.87
CA TYR A 4 -44.31 52.91 30.28
C TYR A 4 -43.35 51.91 30.95
N THR A 5 -43.75 50.65 31.17
CA THR A 5 -42.85 49.64 31.76
C THR A 5 -43.11 48.19 31.33
N GLN A 6 -43.71 47.93 30.16
CA GLN A 6 -43.84 46.55 29.63
C GLN A 6 -43.36 46.33 28.19
N ALA A 7 -42.93 47.37 27.47
CA ALA A 7 -42.48 47.23 26.08
C ALA A 7 -40.95 47.06 25.90
N CYS A 8 -40.13 47.27 26.94
CA CYS A 8 -38.66 47.20 26.82
C CYS A 8 -38.01 45.87 27.24
N LEU A 9 -38.73 44.98 27.94
CA LEU A 9 -38.13 43.74 28.48
C LEU A 9 -38.33 42.50 27.59
N HIS A 10 -39.18 42.55 26.56
CA HIS A 10 -39.36 41.46 25.60
C HIS A 10 -38.60 41.66 24.28
N ARG A 11 -37.99 42.82 24.04
CA ARG A 11 -37.14 43.06 22.85
C ARG A 11 -35.64 42.92 23.13
N LEU A 12 -35.23 42.87 24.40
CA LEU A 12 -33.82 42.63 24.78
C LEU A 12 -33.52 41.14 25.01
N ALA A 13 -34.54 40.31 25.27
CA ALA A 13 -34.37 38.85 25.44
C ALA A 13 -34.38 38.07 24.11
N ILE A 14 -34.80 38.69 23.00
CA ILE A 14 -34.77 38.07 21.65
C ILE A 14 -33.56 38.57 20.84
N LEU A 15 -32.86 39.61 21.29
CA LEU A 15 -31.63 40.09 20.63
C LEU A 15 -30.33 39.44 21.15
N VAL A 16 -30.41 38.53 22.13
CA VAL A 16 -29.25 37.79 22.67
C VAL A 16 -29.34 36.28 22.38
N ALA A 17 -30.43 35.81 21.76
CA ALA A 17 -30.60 34.40 21.35
C ALA A 17 -30.38 34.14 19.84
N CYS A 18 -29.99 35.17 19.07
CA CYS A 18 -29.54 35.05 17.68
C CYS A 18 -28.13 35.66 17.51
N LEU A 19 -27.25 35.52 18.50
CA LEU A 19 -25.83 35.44 18.17
C LEU A 19 -25.68 34.10 17.45
N LEU A 20 -25.51 34.19 16.13
CA LEU A 20 -25.15 33.09 15.26
C LEU A 20 -24.15 32.18 16.01
N LEU A 21 -24.54 30.92 16.23
CA LEU A 21 -23.57 29.83 16.16
C LEU A 21 -23.00 29.91 14.74
N MET A 22 -22.01 30.78 14.54
CA MET A 22 -21.11 30.58 13.42
C MET A 22 -20.48 29.21 13.70
N PRO A 23 -20.53 28.26 12.75
CA PRO A 23 -19.70 27.08 12.88
C PRO A 23 -18.28 27.59 13.13
N PHE A 24 -17.69 27.19 14.25
CA PHE A 24 -16.28 27.44 14.47
C PHE A 24 -15.54 26.83 13.29
N ALA A 25 -14.68 27.60 12.64
CA ALA A 25 -13.77 27.04 11.65
C ALA A 25 -12.96 25.94 12.34
N GLN A 26 -13.10 24.71 11.85
CA GLN A 26 -12.46 23.52 12.43
C GLN A 26 -11.59 22.91 11.35
N ALA A 27 -10.36 22.52 11.70
CA ALA A 27 -9.54 21.68 10.83
C ALA A 27 -10.34 20.43 10.43
N ALA A 28 -10.30 20.07 9.14
CA ALA A 28 -10.94 18.86 8.66
C ALA A 28 -10.23 17.63 9.23
N THR A 29 -10.95 16.51 9.31
CA THR A 29 -10.37 15.20 9.60
C THR A 29 -10.46 14.36 8.34
N LEU A 30 -9.31 13.90 7.83
CA LEU A 30 -9.26 12.95 6.72
C LEU A 30 -9.18 11.54 7.32
N VAL A 31 -10.05 10.63 6.87
CA VAL A 31 -10.16 9.27 7.41
C VAL A 31 -9.84 8.26 6.31
N LEU A 32 -8.89 7.37 6.61
CA LEU A 32 -8.57 6.24 5.74
C LEU A 32 -9.70 5.21 5.76
N ASN A 33 -10.33 4.98 4.61
CA ASN A 33 -11.11 3.80 4.33
C ASN A 33 -10.22 2.80 3.56
N ASN A 34 -9.51 1.95 4.30
CA ASN A 34 -8.64 0.92 3.75
C ASN A 34 -9.47 -0.19 3.10
N VAL A 35 -9.23 -0.44 1.81
CA VAL A 35 -9.93 -1.48 1.04
C VAL A 35 -9.03 -2.61 0.54
N ASP A 36 -7.78 -2.68 1.04
CA ASP A 36 -6.86 -3.79 0.80
C ASP A 36 -7.35 -5.07 1.52
N ASP A 37 -7.08 -6.25 0.94
CA ASP A 37 -7.27 -7.54 1.60
C ASP A 37 -6.21 -7.78 2.70
N ALA A 38 -6.31 -8.89 3.43
CA ALA A 38 -5.34 -9.23 4.48
C ALA A 38 -3.99 -9.64 3.86
N GLY A 39 -2.88 -9.11 4.40
CA GLY A 39 -1.53 -9.45 3.96
C GLY A 39 -1.02 -8.66 2.75
N GLU A 40 -1.77 -7.67 2.26
CA GLU A 40 -1.37 -6.78 1.16
C GLU A 40 -1.49 -5.31 1.54
N GLY A 41 -0.84 -4.43 0.78
CA GLY A 41 -1.02 -2.99 0.88
C GLY A 41 -0.85 -2.42 2.29
N PHE A 42 -1.88 -1.74 2.80
CA PHE A 42 -1.94 -1.22 4.17
C PHE A 42 -2.06 -2.32 5.24
N ASN A 43 -2.45 -3.55 4.86
CA ASN A 43 -2.55 -4.72 5.74
C ASN A 43 -1.36 -5.69 5.60
N ASP A 44 -0.28 -5.28 4.92
CA ASP A 44 0.92 -6.10 4.72
C ASP A 44 1.64 -6.33 6.06
N THR A 45 1.71 -7.59 6.49
CA THR A 45 2.29 -7.99 7.78
C THR A 45 3.79 -8.25 7.73
N THR A 46 4.46 -7.99 6.60
CA THR A 46 5.90 -8.19 6.47
C THR A 46 6.65 -7.32 7.47
N VAL A 47 7.40 -7.96 8.38
CA VAL A 47 8.14 -7.30 9.46
C VAL A 47 9.29 -6.46 8.89
N VAL A 48 9.37 -5.20 9.30
CA VAL A 48 10.42 -4.24 8.93
C VAL A 48 10.81 -3.37 10.12
N ALA A 49 12.05 -2.89 10.15
CA ALA A 49 12.47 -1.94 11.18
C ALA A 49 11.86 -0.54 10.91
N PRO A 50 11.52 0.23 11.97
CA PRO A 50 11.18 1.65 11.84
C PRO A 50 12.20 2.43 11.02
N VAL A 51 11.73 3.43 10.26
CA VAL A 51 12.59 4.19 9.33
C VAL A 51 12.17 5.66 9.25
N GLY A 52 13.14 6.57 9.29
CA GLY A 52 12.91 8.00 9.02
C GLY A 52 11.81 8.67 9.86
N GLY A 53 11.67 8.30 11.14
CA GLY A 53 10.59 8.80 12.03
C GLY A 53 9.23 8.14 11.86
N ASN A 54 9.12 7.12 11.00
CA ASN A 54 7.97 6.22 10.91
C ASN A 54 8.14 5.06 11.92
N PRO A 55 7.26 4.92 12.92
CA PRO A 55 7.38 3.92 13.97
C PRO A 55 6.85 2.53 13.60
N GLY A 56 6.22 2.36 12.42
CA GLY A 56 5.65 1.07 12.02
C GLY A 56 6.68 -0.06 11.95
N THR A 57 6.32 -1.24 12.43
CA THR A 57 7.17 -2.44 12.47
C THR A 57 6.77 -3.48 11.43
N THR A 58 5.73 -3.22 10.65
CA THR A 58 5.39 -3.94 9.42
C THR A 58 5.28 -2.97 8.24
N VAL A 59 5.36 -3.49 7.01
CA VAL A 59 5.20 -2.68 5.79
C VAL A 59 3.84 -1.99 5.77
N GLY A 60 2.76 -2.70 6.13
CA GLY A 60 1.40 -2.17 6.21
C GLY A 60 1.24 -1.08 7.26
N GLU A 61 1.82 -1.28 8.45
CA GLU A 61 1.86 -0.24 9.49
C GLU A 61 2.63 1.00 9.02
N GLN A 62 3.77 0.84 8.35
CA GLN A 62 4.52 1.98 7.83
C GLN A 62 3.72 2.73 6.76
N ARG A 63 3.09 2.04 5.81
CA ARG A 63 2.22 2.65 4.79
C ARG A 63 1.05 3.41 5.43
N THR A 64 0.41 2.82 6.44
CA THR A 64 -0.69 3.44 7.18
C THR A 64 -0.23 4.70 7.91
N ALA A 65 0.93 4.64 8.60
CA ALA A 65 1.51 5.79 9.27
C ALA A 65 1.86 6.94 8.29
N VAL A 66 2.35 6.63 7.08
CA VAL A 66 2.55 7.64 6.03
C VAL A 66 1.23 8.30 5.63
N PHE A 67 0.19 7.50 5.40
CA PHE A 67 -1.12 8.01 5.03
C PHE A 67 -1.69 8.93 6.12
N GLU A 68 -1.70 8.47 7.37
CA GLU A 68 -2.23 9.25 8.50
C GLU A 68 -1.46 10.55 8.72
N PHE A 69 -0.14 10.54 8.52
CA PHE A 69 0.68 11.74 8.59
C PHE A 69 0.33 12.74 7.47
N ALA A 70 0.13 12.26 6.24
CA ALA A 70 -0.34 13.09 5.12
C ALA A 70 -1.75 13.66 5.37
N ALA A 71 -2.66 12.81 5.85
CA ALA A 71 -4.03 13.15 6.19
C ALA A 71 -4.10 14.22 7.30
N ALA A 72 -3.25 14.12 8.32
CA ALA A 72 -3.13 15.12 9.37
C ALA A 72 -2.63 16.47 8.83
N LEU A 73 -1.64 16.47 7.92
CA LEU A 73 -1.10 17.70 7.33
C LEU A 73 -2.17 18.42 6.49
N VAL A 74 -2.90 17.68 5.65
CA VAL A 74 -3.94 18.24 4.78
C VAL A 74 -5.16 18.66 5.61
N GLY A 75 -5.62 17.81 6.54
CA GLY A 75 -6.76 18.09 7.42
C GLY A 75 -6.54 19.31 8.31
N GLY A 76 -5.30 19.50 8.80
CA GLY A 76 -4.89 20.70 9.52
C GLY A 76 -4.99 21.99 8.69
N PHE A 77 -4.97 21.89 7.36
CA PHE A 77 -5.03 23.03 6.44
C PHE A 77 -6.44 23.39 5.96
N VAL A 78 -7.23 22.40 5.51
CA VAL A 78 -8.60 22.65 5.03
C VAL A 78 -9.61 22.69 6.18
N ASN A 79 -10.67 23.49 6.04
CA ASN A 79 -11.75 23.59 7.02
C ASN A 79 -12.96 22.78 6.56
N SER A 80 -13.43 21.87 7.42
CA SER A 80 -14.65 21.10 7.21
C SER A 80 -15.24 20.69 8.56
N SER A 81 -16.57 20.73 8.70
CA SER A 81 -17.27 20.13 9.84
C SER A 81 -17.52 18.63 9.65
N GLU A 82 -17.41 18.15 8.42
CA GLU A 82 -17.57 16.74 8.05
C GLU A 82 -16.19 16.10 7.86
N ASP A 83 -16.10 14.83 8.22
CA ASP A 83 -14.94 14.00 7.91
C ASP A 83 -14.82 13.87 6.38
N ILE A 84 -13.60 13.89 5.86
CA ILE A 84 -13.29 13.61 4.46
C ILE A 84 -12.85 12.15 4.38
N ILE A 85 -13.70 11.29 3.84
CA ILE A 85 -13.43 9.85 3.74
C ILE A 85 -12.63 9.57 2.47
N VAL A 86 -11.46 8.96 2.65
CA VAL A 86 -10.53 8.64 1.57
C VAL A 86 -10.43 7.13 1.43
N ARG A 87 -11.02 6.60 0.37
CA ARG A 87 -10.84 5.20 0.00
C ARG A 87 -9.44 4.99 -0.55
N ALA A 88 -8.65 4.09 0.04
CA ALA A 88 -7.31 3.84 -0.46
C ALA A 88 -6.94 2.35 -0.50
N SER A 89 -6.17 1.99 -1.53
CA SER A 89 -5.59 0.67 -1.74
C SER A 89 -4.19 0.75 -2.37
N PHE A 90 -3.47 -0.38 -2.31
CA PHE A 90 -2.25 -0.64 -3.05
C PHE A 90 -2.49 -1.69 -4.14
N ASP A 91 -2.70 -1.24 -5.36
CA ASP A 91 -2.98 -2.11 -6.51
C ASP A 91 -1.93 -1.96 -7.62
N PRO A 92 -1.73 -2.97 -8.48
CA PRO A 92 -0.81 -2.86 -9.60
C PRO A 92 -1.26 -1.79 -10.60
N LEU A 93 -0.50 -0.69 -10.68
CA LEU A 93 -0.69 0.32 -11.72
C LEU A 93 0.29 0.13 -12.87
N SER A 94 0.01 0.81 -14.00
CA SER A 94 0.84 0.75 -15.19
C SER A 94 2.31 0.98 -14.86
N CYS A 95 3.15 -0.02 -15.12
CA CYS A 95 4.57 0.08 -14.88
C CYS A 95 5.43 -0.69 -15.90
N SER A 96 6.61 -0.14 -16.14
CA SER A 96 7.68 -0.68 -16.98
C SER A 96 9.03 -0.25 -16.42
N ALA A 97 10.11 -0.82 -16.91
CA ALA A 97 11.46 -0.50 -16.43
C ALA A 97 11.83 1.00 -16.57
N SER A 98 11.18 1.73 -17.48
CA SER A 98 11.49 3.14 -17.76
C SER A 98 10.39 4.14 -17.37
N SER A 99 9.19 3.68 -17.03
CA SER A 99 8.04 4.54 -16.76
C SER A 99 6.99 3.78 -15.98
N GLY A 100 6.33 4.45 -15.03
CA GLY A 100 5.22 3.90 -14.29
C GLY A 100 4.44 5.00 -13.58
N THR A 101 3.19 4.70 -13.26
CA THR A 101 2.33 5.52 -12.42
C THR A 101 2.66 5.21 -10.96
N LEU A 102 2.89 6.25 -10.14
CA LEU A 102 3.17 6.11 -8.71
C LEU A 102 1.88 5.97 -7.90
N GLY A 103 0.92 6.85 -8.18
CA GLY A 103 -0.43 6.79 -7.67
C GLY A 103 -1.41 7.39 -8.67
N GLN A 104 -2.70 7.19 -8.40
CA GLN A 104 -3.78 7.89 -9.06
C GLN A 104 -4.89 8.18 -8.06
N ALA A 105 -5.52 9.34 -8.18
CA ALA A 105 -6.59 9.74 -7.30
C ALA A 105 -7.55 10.74 -7.95
N GLY A 106 -8.70 10.90 -7.30
CA GLY A 106 -9.64 11.94 -7.64
C GLY A 106 -10.87 11.95 -6.73
N PRO A 107 -11.72 12.97 -6.85
CA PRO A 107 -13.01 12.99 -6.18
C PRO A 107 -13.89 11.85 -6.68
N ASP A 108 -14.59 11.17 -5.77
CA ASP A 108 -15.51 10.09 -6.15
C ASP A 108 -16.81 10.62 -6.76
N SER A 109 -17.17 11.88 -6.44
CA SER A 109 -18.27 12.57 -7.09
C SER A 109 -18.06 14.09 -7.18
N PHE A 110 -18.89 14.73 -8.00
CA PHE A 110 -18.89 16.18 -8.20
C PHE A 110 -20.30 16.75 -8.08
N HIS A 111 -20.41 17.89 -7.41
CA HIS A 111 -21.69 18.58 -7.21
C HIS A 111 -21.70 19.96 -7.86
N ILE A 112 -22.89 20.37 -8.29
CA ILE A 112 -23.14 21.63 -8.96
C ILE A 112 -24.40 22.29 -8.42
N ASP A 113 -24.40 23.62 -8.43
CA ASP A 113 -25.55 24.46 -8.14
C ASP A 113 -26.21 24.31 -6.76
N PHE A 114 -25.47 23.80 -5.77
CA PHE A 114 -25.86 23.72 -4.37
C PHE A 114 -25.77 25.07 -3.61
N PRO A 115 -26.50 25.26 -2.49
CA PRO A 115 -26.43 26.48 -1.67
C PRO A 115 -25.02 26.77 -1.14
N GLY A 116 -24.60 28.03 -1.12
CA GLY A 116 -23.31 28.43 -0.53
C GLY A 116 -22.09 28.30 -1.46
N ARG A 117 -22.23 27.64 -2.61
CA ARG A 117 -21.16 27.51 -3.61
C ARG A 117 -20.53 28.86 -4.00
N PRO A 118 -19.19 28.92 -4.22
CA PRO A 118 -18.50 30.14 -4.65
C PRO A 118 -18.98 30.70 -5.99
N HIS A 119 -19.24 29.82 -6.97
CA HIS A 119 -19.61 30.21 -8.33
C HIS A 119 -20.81 29.38 -8.84
N PRO A 120 -21.77 30.01 -9.54
CA PRO A 120 -22.84 29.27 -10.21
C PRO A 120 -22.28 28.46 -11.39
N GLN A 121 -23.04 27.43 -11.81
CA GLN A 121 -22.70 26.61 -12.98
C GLN A 121 -21.24 26.10 -12.96
N THR A 122 -20.79 25.68 -11.77
CA THR A 122 -19.43 25.22 -11.51
C THR A 122 -19.47 23.91 -10.73
N PHE A 123 -18.72 22.91 -11.17
CA PHE A 123 -18.55 21.64 -10.46
C PHE A 123 -17.51 21.77 -9.34
N TYR A 124 -17.85 21.18 -8.19
CA TYR A 124 -17.02 21.09 -6.99
C TYR A 124 -16.89 19.63 -6.58
N ALA A 125 -15.70 19.21 -6.15
CA ALA A 125 -15.46 17.89 -5.58
C ALA A 125 -16.38 17.65 -4.37
N GLN A 126 -16.75 16.38 -4.12
CA GLN A 126 -17.63 16.00 -3.01
C GLN A 126 -17.18 16.58 -1.67
N ALA A 127 -15.92 16.33 -1.29
CA ALA A 127 -15.33 16.87 -0.05
C ALA A 127 -15.50 18.40 0.08
N GLN A 128 -15.34 19.14 -1.03
CA GLN A 128 -15.49 20.59 -1.03
C GLN A 128 -16.95 21.01 -0.91
N ALA A 129 -17.86 20.30 -1.58
CA ALA A 129 -19.29 20.58 -1.48
C ALA A 129 -19.82 20.28 -0.07
N ASN A 130 -19.39 19.17 0.52
CA ASN A 130 -19.66 18.77 1.89
C ASN A 130 -19.18 19.82 2.90
N SER A 131 -17.94 20.30 2.75
CA SER A 131 -17.38 21.34 3.63
C SER A 131 -18.12 22.68 3.54
N ILE A 132 -18.60 23.07 2.36
CA ILE A 132 -19.38 24.30 2.17
C ILE A 132 -20.79 24.18 2.78
N LEU A 133 -21.41 22.99 2.68
CA LEU A 133 -22.77 22.76 3.17
C LEU A 133 -22.84 22.45 4.66
N GLY A 134 -21.77 21.89 5.23
CA GLY A 134 -21.70 21.42 6.62
C GLY A 134 -22.53 20.16 6.87
N TYR A 135 -22.66 19.30 5.85
CA TYR A 135 -23.18 17.93 5.92
C TYR A 135 -22.78 17.17 4.66
N ASP A 136 -22.67 15.85 4.78
CA ASP A 136 -22.41 14.97 3.64
C ASP A 136 -23.64 14.82 2.71
N ILE A 137 -23.44 15.13 1.43
CA ILE A 137 -24.47 15.08 0.39
C ILE A 137 -24.76 13.63 -0.04
N GLU A 138 -23.75 12.76 -0.09
CA GLU A 138 -23.81 11.41 -0.67
C GLU A 138 -23.28 10.36 0.31
N LEU A 139 -24.04 10.10 1.37
CA LEU A 139 -23.72 9.18 2.48
C LEU A 139 -23.33 7.73 2.10
N SER A 140 -23.44 7.35 0.83
CA SER A 140 -23.07 6.01 0.32
C SER A 140 -21.79 5.99 -0.50
N LEU A 141 -21.15 7.15 -0.69
CA LEU A 141 -19.90 7.31 -1.41
C LEU A 141 -18.87 7.89 -0.47
N ASP A 142 -17.64 7.39 -0.57
CA ASP A 142 -16.49 8.08 -0.01
C ASP A 142 -16.29 9.41 -0.75
N ASP A 143 -15.57 10.36 -0.16
CA ASP A 143 -15.38 11.67 -0.81
C ASP A 143 -14.39 11.60 -1.98
N MET A 144 -13.43 10.70 -1.89
CA MET A 144 -12.37 10.51 -2.86
C MET A 144 -11.74 9.11 -2.77
N HIS A 145 -11.03 8.73 -3.82
CA HIS A 145 -10.23 7.52 -3.87
C HIS A 145 -8.76 7.82 -4.17
N ILE A 146 -7.87 6.96 -3.67
CA ILE A 146 -6.44 6.92 -3.96
C ILE A 146 -6.06 5.46 -4.24
N GLU A 147 -5.36 5.21 -5.34
CA GLU A 147 -4.75 3.92 -5.63
C GLU A 147 -3.23 4.12 -5.78
N LEU A 148 -2.46 3.42 -4.96
CA LEU A 148 -0.99 3.49 -4.93
C LEU A 148 -0.40 2.28 -5.63
N ASN A 149 0.67 2.46 -6.39
CA ASN A 149 1.21 1.36 -7.19
C ASN A 149 1.94 0.32 -6.32
N SER A 150 1.34 -0.85 -6.16
CA SER A 150 1.95 -1.97 -5.43
C SER A 150 3.11 -2.64 -6.18
N SER A 151 3.25 -2.39 -7.49
CA SER A 151 4.30 -2.97 -8.32
C SER A 151 5.67 -2.30 -8.19
N VAL A 152 5.79 -1.20 -7.44
CA VAL A 152 7.03 -0.41 -7.33
C VAL A 152 8.10 -1.17 -6.54
N ASP A 153 7.74 -1.74 -5.39
CA ASP A 153 8.73 -2.39 -4.52
C ASP A 153 9.32 -3.66 -5.14
N ASN A 154 10.63 -3.83 -4.97
CA ASN A 154 11.37 -5.06 -5.28
C ASN A 154 11.17 -5.58 -6.72
N ASN A 155 10.90 -4.68 -7.67
CA ASN A 155 10.51 -5.06 -9.02
C ASN A 155 11.43 -4.46 -10.09
N SER A 156 12.34 -5.27 -10.63
CA SER A 156 13.24 -4.85 -11.72
C SER A 156 12.53 -4.47 -13.03
N ASN A 157 11.29 -4.93 -13.23
CA ASN A 157 10.48 -4.58 -14.40
C ASN A 157 9.67 -3.28 -14.19
N CYS A 158 9.70 -2.70 -12.99
CA CYS A 158 9.00 -1.46 -12.67
C CYS A 158 10.00 -0.39 -12.24
N LEU A 159 10.04 0.73 -12.96
CA LEU A 159 10.85 1.92 -12.63
C LEU A 159 12.32 1.63 -12.34
N ASN A 160 12.86 0.56 -12.95
CA ASN A 160 14.25 0.12 -12.85
C ASN A 160 14.67 -0.24 -11.41
N ASN A 161 13.79 -0.93 -10.67
CA ASN A 161 14.03 -1.39 -9.31
C ASN A 161 14.21 -0.27 -8.27
N ARG A 162 13.52 0.86 -8.48
CA ARG A 162 13.30 1.88 -7.44
C ARG A 162 12.18 1.41 -6.52
N ASN A 163 12.28 1.71 -5.23
CA ASN A 163 11.29 1.29 -4.24
C ASN A 163 10.50 2.47 -3.68
N TRP A 164 9.48 2.16 -2.90
CA TRP A 164 8.87 3.11 -1.97
C TRP A 164 9.77 3.32 -0.77
N TYR A 165 9.90 4.58 -0.37
CA TYR A 165 10.46 4.98 0.90
C TYR A 165 9.32 5.38 1.85
N TYR A 166 9.24 4.68 2.97
CA TYR A 166 8.19 4.83 3.97
C TYR A 166 8.55 5.76 5.14
N GLY A 167 9.74 6.35 5.14
CA GLY A 167 10.13 7.32 6.16
C GLY A 167 9.38 8.64 6.04
N LEU A 168 9.24 9.36 7.15
CA LEU A 168 8.54 10.64 7.25
C LEU A 168 9.50 11.86 7.22
N ASP A 169 10.79 11.62 6.99
CA ASP A 169 11.85 12.63 7.07
C ASP A 169 12.11 13.34 5.74
N GLY A 170 11.52 12.86 4.64
CA GLY A 170 11.69 13.39 3.30
C GLY A 170 13.07 13.14 2.70
N ASN A 171 13.82 12.15 3.21
CA ASN A 171 15.15 11.77 2.73
C ASN A 171 15.20 10.32 2.22
N PRO A 172 14.48 9.99 1.13
CA PRO A 172 14.51 8.65 0.56
C PRO A 172 15.94 8.22 0.22
N PRO A 173 16.35 6.99 0.57
CA PRO A 173 17.68 6.50 0.27
C PRO A 173 17.88 6.34 -1.24
N GLY A 174 19.04 6.75 -1.73
CA GLY A 174 19.39 6.64 -3.15
C GLY A 174 18.44 7.46 -4.03
N ASN A 175 17.72 6.76 -4.91
CA ASN A 175 16.72 7.37 -5.79
C ASN A 175 15.32 6.79 -5.48
N ASP A 176 15.01 6.29 -4.28
CA ASP A 176 13.67 5.76 -4.02
C ASP A 176 12.59 6.87 -4.04
N PHE A 177 11.33 6.48 -4.18
CA PHE A 177 10.20 7.41 -4.19
C PHE A 177 9.68 7.61 -2.76
N ASP A 178 9.63 8.85 -2.29
CA ASP A 178 9.03 9.21 -1.01
C ASP A 178 7.50 9.05 -1.08
N LEU A 179 6.97 8.04 -0.38
CA LEU A 179 5.54 7.73 -0.42
C LEU A 179 4.70 8.89 0.14
N LEU A 180 5.19 9.58 1.16
CA LEU A 180 4.49 10.72 1.77
C LEU A 180 4.20 11.82 0.75
N THR A 181 5.19 12.14 -0.09
CA THR A 181 5.02 13.10 -1.19
C THR A 181 3.95 12.63 -2.19
N THR A 182 3.94 11.34 -2.54
CA THR A 182 2.91 10.81 -3.44
C THR A 182 1.52 10.86 -2.80
N ILE A 183 1.35 10.44 -1.54
CA ILE A 183 0.04 10.48 -0.88
C ILE A 183 -0.47 11.92 -0.73
N LEU A 184 0.40 12.87 -0.36
CA LEU A 184 0.02 14.29 -0.32
C LEU A 184 -0.46 14.80 -1.69
N HIS A 185 0.21 14.39 -2.75
CA HIS A 185 -0.13 14.74 -4.13
C HIS A 185 -1.51 14.18 -4.52
N GLU A 186 -1.73 12.90 -4.27
CA GLU A 186 -3.00 12.22 -4.57
C GLU A 186 -4.16 12.76 -3.72
N ILE A 187 -3.92 13.11 -2.45
CA ILE A 187 -4.94 13.78 -1.62
C ILE A 187 -5.37 15.11 -2.25
N VAL A 188 -4.42 15.92 -2.72
CA VAL A 188 -4.73 17.22 -3.34
C VAL A 188 -5.53 17.06 -4.64
N HIS A 189 -5.28 16.02 -5.44
CA HIS A 189 -6.15 15.67 -6.57
C HIS A 189 -7.59 15.37 -6.11
N GLY A 190 -7.77 14.55 -5.07
CA GLY A 190 -9.11 14.26 -4.54
C GLY A 190 -9.82 15.44 -3.86
N LEU A 191 -9.08 16.45 -3.39
CA LEU A 191 -9.65 17.75 -2.97
C LEU A 191 -10.11 18.63 -4.14
N GLY A 192 -9.90 18.17 -5.39
CA GLY A 192 -10.43 18.78 -6.59
C GLY A 192 -9.39 19.47 -7.47
N PHE A 193 -8.08 19.27 -7.26
CA PHE A 193 -7.02 19.76 -8.16
C PHE A 193 -7.05 18.97 -9.48
N VAL A 194 -8.16 19.02 -10.20
CA VAL A 194 -8.45 18.26 -11.41
C VAL A 194 -9.36 19.12 -12.28
N THR A 195 -9.22 19.01 -13.61
CA THR A 195 -10.19 19.61 -14.54
C THR A 195 -11.10 18.54 -15.12
N LEU A 196 -12.38 18.89 -15.28
CA LEU A 196 -13.37 18.07 -15.98
C LEU A 196 -13.44 18.41 -17.47
N VAL A 197 -12.64 19.37 -17.94
CA VAL A 197 -12.50 19.69 -19.36
C VAL A 197 -11.85 18.50 -20.05
N ASN A 198 -12.45 18.03 -21.15
CA ASN A 198 -11.76 17.12 -22.04
C ASN A 198 -10.60 17.87 -22.70
N ILE A 199 -9.38 17.68 -22.22
CA ILE A 199 -8.20 18.44 -22.65
C ILE A 199 -7.83 18.23 -24.13
N GLY A 200 -8.22 17.10 -24.74
CA GLY A 200 -7.99 16.85 -26.16
C GLY A 200 -8.95 17.60 -27.09
N THR A 201 -10.18 17.86 -26.65
CA THR A 201 -11.18 18.61 -27.44
C THR A 201 -11.44 20.01 -26.91
N GLY A 202 -10.99 20.32 -25.70
CA GLY A 202 -11.33 21.51 -24.90
C GLY A 202 -12.79 21.58 -24.48
N GLY A 203 -13.55 20.49 -24.60
CA GLY A 203 -14.97 20.45 -24.30
C GLY A 203 -15.22 20.45 -22.79
N LYS A 204 -16.08 21.35 -22.32
CA LYS A 204 -16.51 21.39 -20.91
C LYS A 204 -17.46 20.23 -20.57
N PRO A 205 -17.54 19.80 -19.30
CA PRO A 205 -18.53 18.83 -18.87
C PRO A 205 -19.95 19.34 -19.17
N SER A 206 -20.82 18.45 -19.67
CA SER A 206 -22.21 18.75 -20.03
C SER A 206 -23.17 17.78 -19.33
N GLY A 207 -24.44 18.18 -19.15
CA GLY A 207 -25.41 17.45 -18.32
C GLY A 207 -25.66 18.15 -16.97
N ASN A 208 -26.40 17.51 -16.05
CA ASN A 208 -26.59 17.97 -14.65
C ASN A 208 -26.98 19.45 -14.45
N GLY A 209 -27.82 20.00 -15.34
CA GLY A 209 -28.26 21.40 -15.25
C GLY A 209 -27.35 22.42 -15.95
N CYS A 210 -26.29 21.97 -16.63
CA CYS A 210 -25.40 22.83 -17.39
C CYS A 210 -26.08 23.49 -18.60
N PRO A 211 -25.72 24.75 -18.92
CA PRO A 211 -26.17 25.41 -20.13
C PRO A 211 -25.57 24.75 -21.39
N ILE A 212 -26.10 25.13 -22.55
CA ILE A 212 -25.49 24.79 -23.84
C ILE A 212 -24.08 25.39 -23.86
N GLY A 213 -23.07 24.54 -24.02
CA GLY A 213 -21.65 24.91 -23.88
C GLY A 213 -20.96 24.39 -22.61
N GLY A 214 -21.69 23.70 -21.74
CA GLY A 214 -21.15 23.03 -20.54
C GLY A 214 -20.98 23.96 -19.34
N CYS A 215 -20.56 23.38 -18.21
CA CYS A 215 -20.26 24.11 -16.98
C CYS A 215 -18.76 24.22 -16.75
N ASP A 216 -18.38 25.17 -15.90
CA ASP A 216 -17.01 25.24 -15.42
C ASP A 216 -16.77 24.17 -14.33
N ASP A 217 -15.51 23.87 -14.04
CA ASP A 217 -15.06 23.21 -12.82
C ASP A 217 -14.21 24.19 -11.97
N GLY A 218 -14.10 23.92 -10.66
CA GLY A 218 -13.41 24.83 -9.73
C GLY A 218 -11.96 25.12 -10.13
N TYR A 219 -11.25 24.12 -10.66
CA TYR A 219 -9.85 24.21 -11.06
C TYR A 219 -9.67 25.01 -12.36
N MET A 220 -10.45 24.72 -13.40
CA MET A 220 -10.33 25.39 -14.70
C MET A 220 -10.60 26.90 -14.61
N ARG A 221 -11.31 27.37 -13.59
CA ARG A 221 -11.51 28.80 -13.35
C ARG A 221 -10.21 29.54 -13.04
N GLN A 222 -9.18 28.82 -12.61
CA GLN A 222 -7.87 29.35 -12.27
C GLN A 222 -6.88 29.30 -13.43
N ILE A 223 -7.28 28.77 -14.60
CA ILE A 223 -6.38 28.53 -15.72
C ILE A 223 -6.53 29.62 -16.78
N GLU A 224 -5.40 30.13 -17.27
CA GLU A 224 -5.34 31.01 -18.43
C GLU A 224 -4.42 30.46 -19.53
N ASP A 225 -4.63 31.00 -20.71
CA ASP A 225 -3.63 31.01 -21.77
C ASP A 225 -3.11 32.44 -21.92
N HIS A 226 -1.83 32.62 -21.64
CA HIS A 226 -1.19 33.92 -21.62
C HIS A 226 -1.05 34.52 -23.02
N SER A 227 -0.77 33.69 -24.03
CA SER A 227 -0.62 34.14 -25.42
C SER A 227 -1.95 34.68 -25.98
N LEU A 228 -3.07 34.10 -25.53
CA LEU A 228 -4.43 34.52 -25.87
C LEU A 228 -4.99 35.63 -24.97
N ALA A 229 -4.31 35.95 -23.84
CA ALA A 229 -4.78 36.86 -22.80
C ALA A 229 -6.23 36.54 -22.36
N SER A 230 -6.51 35.26 -22.13
CA SER A 230 -7.86 34.76 -21.86
C SER A 230 -7.85 33.63 -20.84
N ASN A 231 -8.92 33.54 -20.05
CA ASN A 231 -9.10 32.46 -19.08
C ASN A 231 -9.95 31.34 -19.69
N TRP A 232 -9.66 30.11 -19.30
CA TRP A 232 -10.35 28.92 -19.78
C TRP A 232 -11.89 28.99 -19.73
N PRO A 233 -12.55 29.60 -18.72
CA PRO A 233 -14.01 29.71 -18.69
C PRO A 233 -14.64 30.42 -19.89
N VAL A 234 -13.95 31.39 -20.50
CA VAL A 234 -14.51 32.20 -21.61
C VAL A 234 -14.01 31.77 -22.99
N MET A 235 -13.03 30.87 -23.04
CA MET A 235 -12.51 30.33 -24.29
C MET A 235 -13.53 29.46 -25.03
N SER A 236 -13.33 29.31 -26.34
CA SER A 236 -13.95 28.22 -27.10
C SER A 236 -13.27 26.87 -26.81
N ASP A 237 -13.93 25.77 -27.14
CA ASP A 237 -13.36 24.42 -27.02
C ASP A 237 -12.01 24.31 -27.75
N ALA A 238 -11.94 24.82 -29.00
CA ALA A 238 -10.71 24.79 -29.78
C ALA A 238 -9.56 25.60 -29.14
N GLN A 239 -9.87 26.70 -28.46
CA GLN A 239 -8.86 27.50 -27.74
C GLN A 239 -8.35 26.77 -26.51
N ARG A 240 -9.24 26.14 -25.71
CA ARG A 240 -8.81 25.32 -24.56
C ARG A 240 -7.95 24.13 -24.99
N ALA A 241 -8.33 23.45 -26.06
CA ALA A 241 -7.55 22.33 -26.59
C ALA A 241 -6.13 22.75 -27.03
N ALA A 242 -6.00 23.92 -27.66
CA ALA A 242 -4.69 24.46 -28.02
C ALA A 242 -3.89 24.87 -26.78
N SER A 243 -4.55 25.56 -25.84
CA SER A 243 -3.96 26.01 -24.58
C SER A 243 -3.41 24.87 -23.73
N ALA A 244 -4.07 23.71 -23.70
CA ALA A 244 -3.64 22.54 -22.94
C ALA A 244 -2.23 22.03 -23.30
N THR A 245 -1.71 22.39 -24.47
CA THR A 245 -0.35 22.04 -24.95
C THR A 245 0.56 23.27 -25.10
N ASP A 246 0.11 24.45 -24.67
CA ASP A 246 0.83 25.72 -24.90
C ASP A 246 1.80 26.03 -23.75
N ASP A 247 2.90 25.28 -23.64
CA ASP A 247 4.01 25.63 -22.75
C ASP A 247 4.97 26.62 -23.47
N PRO A 248 5.31 27.79 -22.87
CA PRO A 248 5.18 28.16 -21.46
C PRO A 248 4.05 29.14 -21.16
N ASP A 249 2.96 29.15 -21.93
CA ASP A 249 1.88 30.15 -21.84
C ASP A 249 0.60 29.63 -21.15
N LEU A 250 0.53 28.33 -20.80
CA LEU A 250 -0.49 27.75 -19.93
C LEU A 250 -0.16 28.01 -18.46
N HIS A 251 -0.93 28.87 -17.81
CA HIS A 251 -0.66 29.30 -16.42
C HIS A 251 -1.83 29.09 -15.48
N ILE A 252 -1.51 29.14 -14.19
CA ILE A 252 -2.49 29.28 -13.11
C ILE A 252 -2.46 30.70 -12.53
N THR A 253 -3.63 31.32 -12.38
CA THR A 253 -3.80 32.77 -12.17
C THR A 253 -4.62 33.14 -10.94
N GLY A 254 -4.81 32.21 -10.02
CA GLY A 254 -5.54 32.46 -8.78
C GLY A 254 -4.90 33.60 -7.97
N THR A 255 -5.70 34.32 -7.18
CA THR A 255 -5.22 35.51 -6.45
C THR A 255 -4.27 35.12 -5.32
N ASN A 256 -4.58 34.04 -4.60
CA ASN A 256 -3.75 33.55 -3.49
C ASN A 256 -2.43 32.98 -4.03
N ILE A 257 -2.46 32.16 -5.09
CA ILE A 257 -1.21 31.63 -5.67
C ILE A 257 -0.33 32.75 -6.21
N SER A 258 -0.90 33.71 -6.95
CA SER A 258 -0.15 34.84 -7.53
C SER A 258 0.52 35.71 -6.46
N ALA A 259 -0.09 35.84 -5.28
CA ALA A 259 0.49 36.58 -4.16
C ALA A 259 1.68 35.86 -3.49
N ASN A 260 1.82 34.55 -3.71
CA ASN A 260 2.77 33.69 -3.01
C ASN A 260 3.86 33.08 -3.89
N LEU A 261 4.03 33.58 -5.12
CA LEU A 261 5.10 33.13 -6.03
C LEU A 261 6.51 33.62 -5.63
N GLY A 262 6.63 34.47 -4.61
CA GLY A 262 7.92 35.08 -4.22
C GLY A 262 8.99 34.09 -3.75
N GLY A 263 8.59 32.86 -3.39
CA GLY A 263 9.51 31.78 -3.05
C GLY A 263 10.13 31.08 -4.26
N LEU A 264 9.57 31.26 -5.47
CA LEU A 264 10.07 30.65 -6.69
C LEU A 264 11.23 31.45 -7.28
N SER A 265 12.21 30.71 -7.80
CA SER A 265 13.36 31.21 -8.56
C SER A 265 13.27 30.88 -10.06
N ALA A 266 12.40 29.96 -10.46
CA ALA A 266 12.13 29.60 -11.86
C ALA A 266 10.67 29.13 -12.03
N GLY A 267 10.26 28.89 -13.29
CA GLY A 267 8.95 28.30 -13.62
C GLY A 267 7.76 29.26 -13.57
N THR A 268 8.01 30.56 -13.41
CA THR A 268 7.00 31.59 -13.63
C THR A 268 7.17 32.23 -15.01
N ASN A 269 6.07 32.71 -15.58
CA ASN A 269 6.06 33.52 -16.80
C ASN A 269 5.01 34.62 -16.63
N SER A 270 5.39 35.86 -16.94
CA SER A 270 4.53 37.05 -16.78
C SER A 270 3.84 37.22 -15.42
N GLY A 271 4.45 36.72 -14.34
CA GLY A 271 3.92 36.84 -12.99
C GLY A 271 2.93 35.76 -12.58
N HIS A 272 2.75 34.71 -13.39
CA HIS A 272 1.94 33.54 -13.07
C HIS A 272 2.80 32.27 -13.04
N ALA A 273 2.35 31.25 -12.29
CA ALA A 273 3.00 29.94 -12.27
C ALA A 273 2.62 29.13 -13.52
N ARG A 274 3.61 28.46 -14.13
CA ARG A 274 3.40 27.61 -15.30
C ARG A 274 2.78 26.28 -14.90
N LEU A 275 1.83 25.80 -15.71
CA LEU A 275 1.28 24.45 -15.60
C LEU A 275 1.97 23.49 -16.57
N HIS A 276 1.81 22.19 -16.33
CA HIS A 276 2.32 21.14 -17.20
C HIS A 276 1.41 20.97 -18.42
N GLY A 277 1.74 21.65 -19.52
CA GLY A 277 1.13 21.45 -20.84
C GLY A 277 2.08 20.71 -21.79
N PRO A 278 2.20 19.37 -21.70
CA PRO A 278 3.10 18.61 -22.57
C PRO A 278 2.58 18.55 -24.01
N ASN A 279 3.48 18.30 -24.97
CA ASN A 279 3.10 18.10 -26.38
C ASN A 279 2.20 16.88 -26.60
N GLU A 280 2.36 15.85 -25.77
CA GLU A 280 1.55 14.63 -25.79
C GLU A 280 0.73 14.59 -24.51
N LEU A 281 -0.58 14.78 -24.64
CA LEU A 281 -1.50 14.82 -23.50
C LEU A 281 -1.70 13.43 -22.90
N THR A 282 -1.64 13.37 -21.57
CA THR A 282 -1.92 12.20 -20.74
C THR A 282 -3.00 12.54 -19.71
N GLY A 283 -3.51 11.54 -18.98
CA GLY A 283 -4.62 11.72 -18.02
C GLY A 283 -4.40 12.82 -16.96
N GLY A 284 -3.15 13.11 -16.57
CA GLY A 284 -2.80 14.17 -15.61
C GLY A 284 -2.40 15.51 -16.25
N SER A 285 -2.32 15.63 -17.57
CA SER A 285 -1.88 16.89 -18.19
C SER A 285 -2.76 18.07 -17.79
N VAL A 286 -2.16 19.27 -17.69
CA VAL A 286 -2.78 20.54 -17.23
C VAL A 286 -3.11 20.61 -15.73
N ALA A 287 -3.50 19.50 -15.09
CA ALA A 287 -3.76 19.45 -13.64
C ALA A 287 -2.47 19.29 -12.81
N HIS A 288 -1.37 19.89 -13.25
CA HIS A 288 -0.06 19.85 -12.58
C HIS A 288 0.71 21.13 -12.81
N PHE A 289 1.57 21.50 -11.86
CA PHE A 289 2.61 22.50 -12.08
C PHE A 289 3.66 22.00 -13.07
N SER A 290 4.25 22.93 -13.81
CA SER A 290 5.39 22.61 -14.67
C SER A 290 6.60 22.18 -13.82
N THR A 291 7.32 21.14 -14.22
CA THR A 291 8.62 20.75 -13.61
C THR A 291 9.71 21.81 -13.82
N ALA A 292 9.39 22.93 -14.48
CA ALA A 292 10.26 24.09 -14.56
C ALA A 292 10.18 25.00 -13.32
N LEU A 293 9.21 24.80 -12.42
CA LEU A 293 9.15 25.48 -11.13
C LEU A 293 10.37 25.09 -10.28
N HIS A 294 10.92 26.07 -9.57
CA HIS A 294 12.03 25.82 -8.66
C HIS A 294 11.97 26.79 -7.46
N PRO A 295 12.01 26.32 -6.20
CA PRO A 295 12.14 24.92 -5.75
C PRO A 295 10.95 24.02 -6.16
N TYR A 296 11.09 22.71 -5.91
CA TYR A 296 10.07 21.68 -6.19
C TYR A 296 8.72 22.06 -5.58
N GLU A 297 7.63 21.77 -6.31
CA GLU A 297 6.25 21.93 -5.83
C GLU A 297 5.49 20.60 -5.89
N LEU A 298 4.62 20.37 -4.89
CA LEU A 298 3.94 19.08 -4.66
C LEU A 298 3.19 18.53 -5.89
N MET A 299 2.51 19.40 -6.63
CA MET A 299 1.68 19.01 -7.78
C MET A 299 2.45 19.01 -9.11
N GLU A 300 3.73 18.63 -9.11
CA GLU A 300 4.46 18.33 -10.35
C GLU A 300 4.06 16.96 -10.93
N PRO A 301 4.06 16.77 -12.26
CA PRO A 301 3.63 15.52 -12.91
C PRO A 301 4.60 14.35 -12.71
N GLN A 302 5.75 14.60 -12.10
CA GLN A 302 6.70 13.59 -11.66
C GLN A 302 7.28 14.01 -10.31
N GLN A 303 7.56 13.04 -9.45
CA GLN A 303 8.24 13.29 -8.19
C GLN A 303 9.73 13.58 -8.44
N THR A 304 10.05 14.87 -8.64
CA THR A 304 11.42 15.38 -8.83
C THR A 304 12.08 15.82 -7.51
N GLY A 305 11.30 15.87 -6.43
CA GLY A 305 11.74 16.21 -5.07
C GLY A 305 10.82 15.61 -4.00
N THR A 306 11.01 16.02 -2.76
CA THR A 306 10.16 15.65 -1.62
C THR A 306 9.41 16.86 -1.10
N ALA A 307 8.15 16.65 -0.71
CA ALA A 307 7.31 17.72 -0.18
C ALA A 307 7.60 17.95 1.31
N ASP A 308 7.76 19.22 1.70
CA ASP A 308 7.88 19.66 3.09
C ASP A 308 6.61 20.36 3.61
N LYS A 309 5.61 20.58 2.73
CA LYS A 309 4.30 21.22 2.96
C LYS A 309 3.43 21.08 1.70
N LEU A 310 2.18 21.57 1.72
CA LEU A 310 1.32 21.64 0.53
C LEU A 310 1.80 22.65 -0.54
N GLY A 311 2.60 23.64 -0.15
CA GLY A 311 3.24 24.59 -1.06
C GLY A 311 2.24 25.43 -1.83
N LEU A 312 2.52 25.70 -3.11
CA LEU A 312 1.62 26.46 -3.98
C LEU A 312 0.27 25.80 -4.19
N ALA A 313 0.18 24.47 -4.05
CA ALA A 313 -1.08 23.75 -4.19
C ALA A 313 -2.11 24.19 -3.15
N GLY A 314 -1.69 24.47 -1.92
CA GLY A 314 -2.57 25.00 -0.87
C GLY A 314 -3.23 26.33 -1.27
N PHE A 315 -2.49 27.23 -1.93
CA PHE A 315 -3.05 28.50 -2.41
C PHE A 315 -4.03 28.29 -3.58
N VAL A 316 -3.79 27.30 -4.45
CA VAL A 316 -4.74 26.93 -5.50
C VAL A 316 -6.05 26.42 -4.90
N LEU A 317 -6.00 25.58 -3.86
CA LEU A 317 -7.20 25.13 -3.15
C LEU A 317 -8.01 26.32 -2.60
N GLN A 318 -7.34 27.33 -2.02
CA GLN A 318 -7.99 28.57 -1.58
C GLN A 318 -8.64 29.32 -2.75
N ASP A 319 -7.95 29.43 -3.89
CA ASP A 319 -8.47 30.09 -5.09
C ASP A 319 -9.66 29.34 -5.71
N MET A 320 -9.71 28.02 -5.55
CA MET A 320 -10.86 27.20 -5.92
C MET A 320 -12.04 27.32 -4.93
N GLY A 321 -11.84 28.00 -3.79
CA GLY A 321 -12.87 28.29 -2.81
C GLY A 321 -12.87 27.40 -1.57
N TRP A 322 -11.83 26.61 -1.33
CA TRP A 322 -11.66 25.97 -0.02
C TRP A 322 -11.47 27.02 1.07
N SER A 323 -12.21 26.88 2.16
CA SER A 323 -11.89 27.59 3.40
C SER A 323 -10.75 26.88 4.09
N VAL A 324 -9.79 27.64 4.62
CA VAL A 324 -8.56 27.10 5.23
C VAL A 324 -8.36 27.61 6.65
N VAL A 325 -7.52 26.90 7.39
CA VAL A 325 -7.01 27.30 8.69
C VAL A 325 -5.85 28.27 8.48
N ALA A 326 -5.96 29.49 9.01
CA ALA A 326 -5.00 30.57 8.74
C ALA A 326 -3.61 30.36 9.38
N SER A 327 -3.53 29.54 10.43
CA SER A 327 -2.29 29.07 11.06
C SER A 327 -2.58 27.64 11.52
N ALA A 328 -2.07 26.67 10.77
CA ALA A 328 -2.35 25.26 11.03
C ALA A 328 -1.55 24.82 12.27
N ALA A 329 -2.07 23.83 13.00
CA ALA A 329 -1.27 23.23 14.05
C ALA A 329 -0.20 22.34 13.42
N PRO A 330 1.06 22.37 13.92
CA PRO A 330 2.07 21.44 13.46
C PRO A 330 1.62 19.99 13.74
N ILE A 331 2.05 19.07 12.89
CA ILE A 331 1.77 17.64 13.06
C ILE A 331 2.99 16.91 13.61
N ILE A 332 2.73 15.81 14.32
CA ILE A 332 3.73 15.00 15.03
C ILE A 332 3.39 13.52 14.88
N SER A 333 4.39 12.68 14.53
CA SER A 333 4.20 11.22 14.49
C SER A 333 4.09 10.64 15.90
N THR A 334 3.36 9.54 16.05
CA THR A 334 3.11 8.91 17.35
C THR A 334 3.94 7.64 17.50
N PRO A 335 4.95 7.60 18.39
CA PRO A 335 5.86 6.44 18.52
C PRO A 335 5.22 5.12 18.95
N GLY A 336 3.96 5.12 19.41
CA GLY A 336 3.32 3.94 20.00
C GLY A 336 3.87 3.61 21.40
N SER A 337 3.23 2.66 22.08
CA SER A 337 3.68 2.20 23.41
C SER A 337 5.04 1.53 23.33
N GLN A 338 5.88 1.75 24.34
CA GLN A 338 7.26 1.31 24.40
C GLN A 338 7.51 0.46 25.64
N LEU A 339 8.37 -0.55 25.50
CA LEU A 339 8.91 -1.33 26.60
C LEU A 339 10.43 -1.14 26.65
N MET A 340 10.98 -0.92 27.84
CA MET A 340 12.42 -0.75 28.00
C MET A 340 12.94 -1.30 29.33
N LEU A 341 14.23 -1.62 29.34
CA LEU A 341 14.95 -2.03 30.55
C LEU A 341 15.30 -0.82 31.44
N ASP A 342 15.25 -0.99 32.75
CA ASP A 342 15.56 0.01 33.79
C ASP A 342 17.04 0.49 33.80
N THR A 343 17.89 -0.15 33.00
CA THR A 343 19.30 0.20 32.79
C THR A 343 19.62 0.66 31.37
N ALA A 344 18.65 0.64 30.46
CA ALA A 344 18.84 1.04 29.06
C ALA A 344 18.37 2.49 28.82
N THR A 345 18.83 3.08 27.72
CA THR A 345 18.26 4.32 27.17
C THR A 345 17.54 3.97 25.87
N LEU A 346 16.25 4.28 25.80
CA LEU A 346 15.47 4.14 24.58
C LEU A 346 15.70 5.35 23.68
N GLN A 347 15.89 5.13 22.37
CA GLN A 347 16.00 6.18 21.36
C GLN A 347 14.78 6.11 20.46
N LEU A 348 14.08 7.22 20.30
CA LEU A 348 12.92 7.33 19.42
C LEU A 348 13.14 8.45 18.41
N ASP A 349 12.76 8.18 17.16
CA ASP A 349 12.65 9.19 16.12
C ASP A 349 11.20 9.65 16.00
N VAL A 350 11.00 10.97 15.96
CA VAL A 350 9.69 11.62 15.91
C VAL A 350 9.67 12.58 14.73
N ALA A 351 8.74 12.35 13.80
CA ALA A 351 8.57 13.19 12.63
C ALA A 351 7.63 14.36 12.92
N LEU A 352 8.01 15.54 12.44
CA LEU A 352 7.29 16.81 12.57
C LEU A 352 7.14 17.46 11.20
N MET A 353 6.00 18.08 10.96
CA MET A 353 5.75 18.82 9.71
C MET A 353 4.73 19.91 9.98
N ASP A 354 4.76 20.96 9.16
CA ASP A 354 3.81 22.06 9.26
C ASP A 354 3.65 22.75 7.90
N ASN A 355 2.46 23.30 7.64
CA ASN A 355 2.17 23.94 6.35
C ASN A 355 2.62 25.40 6.30
N ASP A 356 2.62 26.11 7.42
CA ASP A 356 3.01 27.52 7.51
C ASP A 356 4.39 27.78 8.13
N SER A 357 5.00 26.79 8.79
CA SER A 357 6.34 26.89 9.38
C SER A 357 7.32 25.87 8.83
N ASN A 358 8.61 26.20 8.85
CA ASN A 358 9.65 25.23 8.54
C ASN A 358 9.82 24.25 9.71
N ALA A 359 9.91 22.94 9.46
CA ALA A 359 10.09 21.93 10.50
C ALA A 359 11.29 22.21 11.43
N GLY A 360 12.35 22.83 10.90
CA GLY A 360 13.53 23.22 11.67
C GLY A 360 13.27 24.29 12.73
N SER A 361 12.24 25.13 12.57
CA SER A 361 11.88 26.20 13.52
C SER A 361 10.85 25.78 14.57
N LEU A 362 10.28 24.58 14.46
CA LEU A 362 9.31 24.08 15.42
C LEU A 362 9.98 23.81 16.78
N ASP A 363 9.31 24.24 17.84
CA ASP A 363 9.69 23.98 19.23
C ASP A 363 9.12 22.64 19.65
N PHE A 364 10.00 21.67 19.95
CA PHE A 364 9.66 20.31 20.33
C PHE A 364 10.00 20.11 21.80
N SER A 365 9.07 19.52 22.57
CA SER A 365 9.29 19.25 23.98
C SER A 365 8.68 17.92 24.43
N ALA A 366 9.25 17.32 25.48
CA ALA A 366 8.74 16.10 26.10
C ALA A 366 8.58 16.25 27.63
N THR A 367 7.54 15.61 28.19
CA THR A 367 7.32 15.56 29.65
C THR A 367 6.84 14.17 30.09
N SER A 368 7.11 13.81 31.34
CA SER A 368 6.72 12.54 31.94
C SER A 368 5.60 12.71 32.97
N SER A 369 4.61 11.82 32.92
CA SER A 369 3.55 11.76 33.93
C SER A 369 4.02 11.16 35.27
N ASN A 370 5.18 10.50 35.30
CA ASN A 370 5.68 9.78 36.47
C ASN A 370 7.19 10.01 36.69
N PRO A 371 7.57 11.14 37.33
CA PRO A 371 8.97 11.50 37.58
C PRO A 371 9.74 10.52 38.47
N THR A 372 9.04 9.62 39.19
CA THR A 372 9.73 8.59 39.99
C THR A 372 10.27 7.45 39.16
N VAL A 373 9.69 7.18 37.99
CA VAL A 373 10.15 6.14 37.06
C VAL A 373 10.98 6.76 35.94
N ILE A 374 10.44 7.78 35.27
CA ILE A 374 11.15 8.56 34.25
C ILE A 374 11.01 10.03 34.63
N ASP A 375 12.09 10.66 35.08
CA ASP A 375 12.15 12.10 35.36
C ASP A 375 12.27 12.90 34.04
N ASP A 376 11.76 14.14 34.02
CA ASP A 376 11.87 15.00 32.84
C ASP A 376 13.34 15.26 32.43
N ASN A 377 14.30 15.24 33.38
CA ASN A 377 15.72 15.35 33.04
C ASN A 377 16.28 14.10 32.31
N GLY A 378 15.54 12.98 32.37
CA GLY A 378 15.82 11.75 31.61
C GLY A 378 15.27 11.78 30.18
N LEU A 379 14.50 12.81 29.82
CA LEU A 379 13.99 13.07 28.48
C LEU A 379 14.92 14.07 27.78
N VAL A 380 15.80 13.57 26.92
CA VAL A 380 16.77 14.40 26.20
C VAL A 380 16.38 14.49 24.73
N GLU A 381 15.94 15.68 24.33
CA GLU A 381 15.56 16.01 22.97
C GLU A 381 16.79 16.29 22.09
N GLY A 382 16.70 15.92 20.82
CA GLY A 382 17.73 16.12 19.81
C GLY A 382 17.17 16.11 18.39
N GLY A 383 18.03 15.84 17.41
CA GLY A 383 17.65 15.86 16.00
C GLY A 383 17.39 17.27 15.44
N SER A 384 17.06 17.34 14.15
CA SER A 384 16.88 18.61 13.43
C SER A 384 15.95 18.47 12.25
N GLY A 385 15.26 19.56 11.88
CA GLY A 385 14.37 19.55 10.73
C GLY A 385 13.12 18.71 11.02
N ARG A 386 12.76 17.85 10.05
CA ARG A 386 11.55 17.02 10.11
C ARG A 386 11.64 15.90 11.16
N VAL A 387 12.81 15.36 11.45
CA VAL A 387 12.95 14.31 12.48
C VAL A 387 13.68 14.84 13.71
N ARG A 388 13.02 14.72 14.86
CA ARG A 388 13.58 14.95 16.19
C ARG A 388 13.86 13.61 16.84
N THR A 389 14.90 13.57 17.66
CA THR A 389 15.24 12.38 18.44
C THR A 389 14.85 12.62 19.88
N LEU A 390 14.29 11.61 20.54
CA LEU A 390 14.05 11.62 21.98
C LEU A 390 14.79 10.45 22.61
N ALA A 391 15.78 10.77 23.45
CA ALA A 391 16.43 9.79 24.31
C ALA A 391 15.68 9.74 25.65
N ILE A 392 15.21 8.56 26.03
CA ILE A 392 14.47 8.32 27.28
C ILE A 392 15.33 7.46 28.20
N SER A 393 15.69 8.00 29.37
CA SER A 393 16.43 7.28 30.40
C SER A 393 15.60 7.19 31.69
N PRO A 394 15.34 5.98 32.21
CA PRO A 394 14.63 5.81 33.48
C PRO A 394 15.54 6.17 34.66
N ASN A 395 14.91 6.41 35.81
CA ASN A 395 15.64 6.47 37.07
C ASN A 395 16.18 5.07 37.38
N ASN A 396 17.47 5.01 37.69
CA ASN A 396 18.17 3.75 37.90
C ASN A 396 17.49 2.85 38.96
N GLY A 397 17.22 1.60 38.59
CA GLY A 397 16.62 0.59 39.48
C GLY A 397 15.14 0.82 39.79
N THR A 398 14.43 1.57 38.94
CA THR A 398 12.99 1.78 39.08
C THR A 398 12.25 1.09 37.95
N THR A 399 11.15 0.42 38.30
CA THR A 399 10.22 -0.20 37.35
C THR A 399 8.85 0.45 37.47
N GLY A 400 8.05 0.33 36.41
CA GLY A 400 6.69 0.86 36.33
C GLY A 400 6.44 1.61 35.02
N THR A 401 5.27 2.25 34.94
CA THR A 401 4.82 2.92 33.72
C THR A 401 4.87 4.44 33.87
N ALA A 402 5.28 5.13 32.81
CA ALA A 402 5.10 6.57 32.64
C ALA A 402 4.41 6.86 31.30
N THR A 403 3.47 7.80 31.28
CA THR A 403 2.97 8.38 30.03
C THR A 403 3.89 9.54 29.67
N ILE A 404 4.52 9.44 28.50
CA ILE A 404 5.33 10.52 27.93
C ILE A 404 4.42 11.35 27.02
N THR A 405 4.40 12.67 27.25
CA THR A 405 3.68 13.63 26.42
C THR A 405 4.68 14.41 25.59
N LEU A 406 4.56 14.32 24.27
CA LEU A 406 5.30 15.13 23.31
C LEU A 406 4.45 16.33 22.89
N SER A 407 5.08 17.49 22.74
CA SER A 407 4.43 18.71 22.27
C SER A 407 5.28 19.39 21.22
N VAL A 408 4.63 19.89 20.17
CA VAL A 408 5.24 20.67 19.09
C VAL A 408 4.50 22.00 18.95
N ASN A 409 5.24 23.10 18.82
CA ASN A 409 4.71 24.45 18.75
C ASN A 409 5.42 25.26 17.63
N ASP A 410 4.65 26.03 16.87
CA ASP A 410 5.14 26.85 15.73
C ASP A 410 5.25 28.36 16.07
N GLY A 411 4.93 28.75 17.31
CA GLY A 411 4.85 30.11 17.83
C GLY A 411 3.43 30.69 17.88
N SER A 412 2.49 30.10 17.15
CA SER A 412 1.09 30.54 17.00
C SER A 412 0.10 29.50 17.54
N SER A 413 0.42 28.23 17.36
CA SER A 413 -0.40 27.06 17.63
C SER A 413 0.47 25.93 18.21
N SER A 414 -0.18 24.90 18.74
CA SER A 414 0.53 23.73 19.28
C SER A 414 -0.28 22.46 19.09
N ASN A 415 0.43 21.36 18.91
CA ASN A 415 -0.13 20.02 18.90
C ASN A 415 0.75 19.09 19.75
N GLY A 416 0.26 17.89 20.04
CA GLY A 416 1.01 16.93 20.82
C GLY A 416 0.45 15.52 20.71
N THR A 417 1.27 14.56 21.10
CA THR A 417 0.88 13.15 21.19
C THR A 417 1.38 12.58 22.52
N GLN A 418 0.81 11.46 22.93
CA GLN A 418 1.22 10.78 24.15
C GLN A 418 1.36 9.28 23.91
N PHE A 419 2.31 8.66 24.58
CA PHE A 419 2.50 7.21 24.55
C PHE A 419 2.95 6.71 25.92
N GLN A 420 2.73 5.43 26.18
CA GLN A 420 3.19 4.81 27.41
C GLN A 420 4.58 4.23 27.24
N VAL A 421 5.43 4.42 28.24
CA VAL A 421 6.70 3.72 28.40
C VAL A 421 6.59 2.85 29.65
N GLU A 422 6.71 1.55 29.47
CA GLU A 422 6.85 0.59 30.55
C GLU A 422 8.33 0.31 30.78
N VAL A 423 8.77 0.48 32.03
CA VAL A 423 10.14 0.21 32.47
C VAL A 423 10.12 -1.07 33.31
N THR A 424 10.88 -2.06 32.87
CA THR A 424 11.02 -3.37 33.52
C THR A 424 12.48 -3.65 33.88
N ASP A 425 12.73 -4.59 34.78
CA ASP A 425 14.07 -5.09 35.12
C ASP A 425 14.47 -6.34 34.32
N ASN A 426 13.56 -6.86 33.49
CA ASN A 426 13.80 -7.98 32.58
C ASN A 426 12.84 -7.91 31.37
N LEU A 427 13.38 -8.10 30.16
CA LEU A 427 12.63 -8.04 28.91
C LEU A 427 12.16 -9.44 28.49
N PRO A 428 11.06 -9.56 27.73
CA PRO A 428 10.68 -10.83 27.12
C PRO A 428 11.73 -11.32 26.11
N PRO A 429 11.88 -12.65 25.95
CA PRO A 429 12.78 -13.22 24.96
C PRO A 429 12.24 -13.03 23.53
N GLU A 430 13.13 -12.77 22.59
CA GLU A 430 12.83 -12.71 21.16
C GLU A 430 12.88 -14.13 20.58
N VAL A 431 11.78 -14.59 19.98
CA VAL A 431 11.68 -15.91 19.34
C VAL A 431 11.53 -15.71 17.84
N SER A 432 12.23 -16.54 17.06
CA SER A 432 12.10 -16.55 15.60
C SER A 432 12.16 -17.98 15.08
N ILE A 433 11.13 -18.39 14.35
CA ILE A 433 11.11 -19.63 13.57
C ILE A 433 11.91 -19.36 12.30
N THR A 434 12.99 -20.12 12.13
CA THR A 434 13.96 -19.91 11.04
C THR A 434 13.74 -20.87 9.88
N ASP A 435 13.13 -22.02 10.13
CA ASP A 435 12.73 -22.98 9.11
C ASP A 435 11.57 -23.84 9.65
N PRO A 436 10.56 -24.17 8.83
CA PRO A 436 10.32 -23.72 7.46
C PRO A 436 9.84 -22.26 7.40
N LEU A 437 9.75 -21.70 6.19
CA LEU A 437 9.12 -20.39 5.96
C LEU A 437 7.60 -20.46 6.18
N ASP A 438 7.00 -19.32 6.53
CA ASP A 438 5.55 -19.17 6.58
C ASP A 438 4.91 -19.49 5.22
N GLY A 439 3.81 -20.24 5.24
CA GLY A 439 3.10 -20.73 4.06
C GLY A 439 3.67 -22.01 3.42
N ALA A 440 4.71 -22.62 3.98
CA ALA A 440 5.31 -23.83 3.40
C ALA A 440 4.31 -25.01 3.29
N ILE A 441 4.45 -25.77 2.20
CA ILE A 441 3.65 -26.97 1.91
C ILE A 441 4.55 -28.20 2.05
N PHE A 442 4.07 -29.23 2.75
CA PHE A 442 4.75 -30.50 2.94
C PHE A 442 3.93 -31.66 2.38
N TYR A 443 4.57 -32.45 1.53
CA TYR A 443 4.00 -33.67 0.95
C TYR A 443 4.24 -34.91 1.83
N GLY A 444 5.06 -34.79 2.87
CA GLY A 444 5.33 -35.84 3.86
C GLY A 444 4.79 -35.51 5.25
N LEU A 445 4.60 -36.53 6.08
CA LEU A 445 4.08 -36.36 7.44
C LEU A 445 5.16 -35.92 8.46
N SER A 446 6.45 -36.05 8.14
CA SER A 446 7.56 -35.72 9.04
C SER A 446 8.34 -34.54 8.50
N GLN A 447 8.42 -33.46 9.27
CA GLN A 447 9.07 -32.23 8.86
C GLN A 447 10.01 -31.70 9.95
N GLU A 448 11.18 -31.16 9.56
CA GLU A 448 12.07 -30.45 10.47
C GLU A 448 11.57 -29.01 10.69
N PHE A 449 11.61 -28.57 11.94
CA PHE A 449 11.40 -27.17 12.32
C PHE A 449 12.59 -26.71 13.14
N SER A 450 13.03 -25.47 12.90
CA SER A 450 14.13 -24.81 13.60
C SER A 450 13.68 -23.42 14.06
N ALA A 451 14.05 -23.03 15.27
CA ALA A 451 13.84 -21.69 15.82
C ALA A 451 14.97 -21.29 16.76
N SER A 452 15.18 -19.98 16.89
CA SER A 452 16.02 -19.37 17.91
C SER A 452 15.16 -18.67 18.96
N ALA A 453 15.66 -18.62 20.18
CA ALA A 453 15.15 -17.76 21.23
C ALA A 453 16.30 -17.10 21.97
N ASP A 454 16.40 -15.78 21.84
CA ASP A 454 17.44 -14.97 22.47
C ASP A 454 16.81 -14.01 23.46
N ASP A 455 17.34 -14.00 24.68
CA ASP A 455 16.92 -13.12 25.77
C ASP A 455 18.01 -12.09 26.06
N PHE A 456 17.65 -10.82 26.28
CA PHE A 456 18.66 -9.78 26.50
C PHE A 456 19.46 -10.04 27.79
N GLU A 457 18.79 -10.51 28.85
CA GLU A 457 19.43 -10.76 30.14
C GLU A 457 20.09 -12.14 30.26
N GLN A 458 19.58 -13.17 29.56
CA GLN A 458 20.09 -14.54 29.66
C GLN A 458 20.91 -15.02 28.46
N GLY A 459 20.84 -14.34 27.32
CA GLY A 459 21.37 -14.81 26.04
C GLY A 459 20.50 -15.91 25.42
N ASP A 460 21.13 -16.81 24.67
CA ASP A 460 20.44 -17.91 23.97
C ASP A 460 19.74 -18.87 24.96
N ILE A 461 18.41 -18.95 24.86
CA ILE A 461 17.54 -19.86 25.60
C ILE A 461 16.77 -20.82 24.67
N SER A 462 17.21 -20.99 23.41
CA SER A 462 16.54 -21.79 22.37
C SER A 462 16.32 -23.25 22.78
N ALA A 463 17.17 -23.79 23.68
CA ALA A 463 17.00 -25.14 24.22
C ALA A 463 15.71 -25.35 25.02
N SER A 464 15.07 -24.27 25.48
CA SER A 464 13.84 -24.28 26.28
C SER A 464 12.58 -24.05 25.46
N LEU A 465 12.69 -23.87 24.14
CA LEU A 465 11.55 -23.69 23.26
C LEU A 465 10.57 -24.86 23.35
N ALA A 466 9.28 -24.55 23.40
CA ALA A 466 8.18 -25.48 23.32
C ALA A 466 7.37 -25.19 22.06
N TRP A 467 7.08 -26.24 21.29
CA TRP A 467 6.39 -26.15 20.02
C TRP A 467 4.98 -26.70 20.11
N ASN A 468 4.03 -25.99 19.50
CA ASN A 468 2.62 -26.38 19.44
C ASN A 468 2.08 -26.26 18.01
N SER A 469 1.22 -27.19 17.62
CA SER A 469 0.43 -27.18 16.41
C SER A 469 -1.04 -26.98 16.72
N SER A 470 -1.74 -26.15 15.94
CA SER A 470 -3.20 -25.95 16.07
C SER A 470 -4.03 -27.24 15.94
N ILE A 471 -3.51 -28.26 15.26
CA ILE A 471 -4.17 -29.56 15.05
C ILE A 471 -3.61 -30.62 16.01
N ASN A 472 -2.28 -30.75 16.09
CA ASN A 472 -1.64 -31.84 16.84
C ASN A 472 -1.34 -31.53 18.32
N GLY A 473 -1.51 -30.28 18.76
CA GLY A 473 -1.14 -29.85 20.11
C GLY A 473 0.37 -29.77 20.26
N ALA A 474 0.93 -30.17 21.41
CA ALA A 474 2.37 -30.11 21.65
C ALA A 474 3.13 -31.08 20.72
N ILE A 475 4.08 -30.54 19.94
CA ILE A 475 4.81 -31.29 18.90
C ILE A 475 6.30 -31.46 19.19
N GLY A 476 6.88 -30.75 20.17
CA GLY A 476 8.28 -30.93 20.54
C GLY A 476 8.82 -29.87 21.48
N ASN A 477 10.08 -30.05 21.89
CA ASN A 477 10.84 -29.04 22.64
C ASN A 477 12.28 -28.96 22.13
N GLY A 478 12.90 -27.78 22.28
CA GLY A 478 14.24 -27.47 21.81
C GLY A 478 14.25 -26.64 20.53
N ALA A 479 15.43 -26.13 20.17
CA ALA A 479 15.64 -25.28 19.00
C ALA A 479 15.20 -25.97 17.70
N ASN A 480 15.53 -27.27 17.56
CA ASN A 480 15.19 -28.05 16.39
C ASN A 480 14.33 -29.26 16.79
N ILE A 481 13.24 -29.49 16.06
CA ILE A 481 12.35 -30.64 16.26
C ILE A 481 12.02 -31.29 14.92
N MET A 482 11.65 -32.57 14.94
CA MET A 482 11.20 -33.31 13.75
C MET A 482 9.87 -34.02 14.05
N PRO A 483 8.77 -33.28 14.24
CA PRO A 483 7.47 -33.86 14.55
C PRO A 483 6.86 -34.60 13.38
N THR A 484 5.91 -35.48 13.69
CA THR A 484 4.96 -36.01 12.71
C THR A 484 3.67 -35.21 12.81
N LEU A 485 3.28 -34.57 11.71
CA LEU A 485 2.05 -33.79 11.60
C LEU A 485 0.96 -34.60 10.90
N SER A 486 -0.30 -34.28 11.19
CA SER A 486 -1.45 -34.80 10.43
C SER A 486 -1.70 -33.94 9.19
N ASP A 487 -2.44 -34.41 8.20
CA ASP A 487 -2.81 -33.56 7.07
C ASP A 487 -3.68 -32.37 7.48
N GLY A 488 -3.50 -31.25 6.78
CA GLY A 488 -4.25 -30.02 6.94
C GLY A 488 -3.37 -28.78 7.10
N SER A 489 -4.03 -27.64 7.31
CA SER A 489 -3.36 -26.37 7.61
C SER A 489 -3.12 -26.23 9.12
N HIS A 490 -1.86 -26.06 9.50
CA HIS A 490 -1.42 -25.88 10.88
C HIS A 490 -0.96 -24.46 11.11
N LEU A 491 -1.34 -23.89 12.26
CA LEU A 491 -0.59 -22.80 12.87
C LEU A 491 0.41 -23.43 13.84
N ILE A 492 1.69 -23.32 13.51
CA ILE A 492 2.81 -23.80 14.30
C ILE A 492 3.32 -22.64 15.14
N THR A 493 3.40 -22.82 16.45
CA THR A 493 3.87 -21.80 17.40
C THR A 493 5.08 -22.34 18.16
N ALA A 494 6.18 -21.61 18.13
CA ALA A 494 7.34 -21.79 18.99
C ALA A 494 7.25 -20.79 20.14
N SER A 495 7.45 -21.23 21.38
CA SER A 495 7.32 -20.34 22.55
C SER A 495 8.29 -20.71 23.67
N VAL A 496 8.71 -19.72 24.45
CA VAL A 496 9.56 -19.90 25.62
C VAL A 496 9.19 -18.87 26.69
N VAL A 497 9.49 -19.17 27.94
CA VAL A 497 9.46 -18.19 29.03
C VAL A 497 10.86 -18.02 29.59
N ASP A 498 11.23 -16.78 29.89
CA ASP A 498 12.49 -16.45 30.56
C ASP A 498 12.44 -16.81 32.06
N ASN A 499 13.48 -16.41 32.81
CA ASN A 499 13.55 -16.66 34.25
C ASN A 499 12.67 -15.72 35.11
N ALA A 500 12.21 -14.60 34.55
CA ALA A 500 11.27 -13.67 35.15
C ALA A 500 9.81 -14.02 34.80
N SER A 501 9.60 -15.08 34.01
CA SER A 501 8.31 -15.54 33.49
C SER A 501 7.69 -14.63 32.42
N ASN A 502 8.48 -13.82 31.72
CA ASN A 502 7.97 -13.15 30.52
C ASN A 502 7.94 -14.15 29.35
N PRO A 503 6.86 -14.17 28.56
CA PRO A 503 6.73 -15.06 27.42
C PRO A 503 7.31 -14.42 26.15
N GLY A 504 7.98 -15.24 25.33
CA GLY A 504 8.29 -14.95 23.94
C GLY A 504 7.72 -16.05 23.04
N SER A 505 7.27 -15.68 21.84
CA SER A 505 6.75 -16.66 20.87
C SER A 505 6.79 -16.13 19.45
N ASP A 506 6.86 -17.06 18.51
CA ASP A 506 6.69 -16.83 17.08
C ASP A 506 5.79 -17.92 16.48
N ALA A 507 5.13 -17.62 15.36
CA ALA A 507 4.22 -18.56 14.72
C ALA A 507 4.23 -18.45 13.18
N ILE A 508 4.11 -19.61 12.54
CA ILE A 508 3.98 -19.75 11.08
C ILE A 508 2.80 -20.65 10.74
N THR A 509 2.21 -20.44 9.57
CA THR A 509 1.22 -21.32 8.95
C THR A 509 1.93 -22.27 8.00
N VAL A 510 1.62 -23.56 8.09
CA VAL A 510 2.11 -24.57 7.13
C VAL A 510 0.97 -25.49 6.71
N VAL A 511 1.10 -26.12 5.54
CA VAL A 511 0.11 -27.08 5.03
C VAL A 511 0.77 -28.43 4.86
N VAL A 512 0.17 -29.47 5.43
CA VAL A 512 0.56 -30.86 5.19
C VAL A 512 -0.48 -31.48 4.27
N ASP A 513 -0.04 -31.90 3.08
CA ASP A 513 -0.87 -32.50 2.04
C ASP A 513 -0.37 -33.90 1.67
N ALA A 514 -0.15 -34.75 2.68
CA ALA A 514 0.47 -36.05 2.46
C ALA A 514 -0.50 -37.06 1.81
N ALA A 515 -1.81 -36.94 2.04
CA ALA A 515 -2.84 -37.71 1.33
C ALA A 515 -3.37 -37.03 0.06
N GLY A 516 -2.82 -35.87 -0.32
CA GLY A 516 -3.07 -35.23 -1.60
C GLY A 516 -2.44 -35.99 -2.77
N ASP A 517 -2.66 -35.48 -3.97
CA ASP A 517 -2.20 -36.01 -5.26
C ASP A 517 -1.91 -34.76 -6.12
N ALA A 518 -0.70 -34.22 -5.97
CA ALA A 518 -0.37 -32.86 -6.40
C ALA A 518 -0.24 -32.74 -7.92
N ASP A 519 0.17 -33.80 -8.61
CA ASP A 519 0.26 -33.87 -10.06
C ASP A 519 -0.99 -34.50 -10.74
N GLY A 520 -1.84 -35.18 -9.97
CA GLY A 520 -3.10 -35.76 -10.42
C GLY A 520 -2.95 -37.09 -11.16
N ASP A 521 -1.84 -37.81 -10.96
CA ASP A 521 -1.57 -39.08 -11.64
C ASP A 521 -2.33 -40.27 -10.99
N GLY A 522 -2.83 -40.08 -9.77
CA GLY A 522 -3.61 -41.03 -8.99
C GLY A 522 -2.86 -41.71 -7.83
N LEU A 523 -1.58 -41.41 -7.65
CA LEU A 523 -0.77 -41.80 -6.50
C LEU A 523 -0.81 -40.68 -5.45
N ALA A 524 -0.84 -41.04 -4.16
CA ALA A 524 -0.82 -40.00 -3.13
C ALA A 524 0.62 -39.50 -2.89
N ASN A 525 0.77 -38.21 -2.60
CA ASN A 525 2.04 -37.54 -2.31
C ASN A 525 2.94 -38.31 -1.31
N ALA A 526 2.36 -38.86 -0.23
CA ALA A 526 3.10 -39.66 0.74
C ALA A 526 3.57 -41.02 0.21
N GLN A 527 2.84 -41.61 -0.74
CA GLN A 527 3.23 -42.85 -1.41
C GLN A 527 4.40 -42.59 -2.35
N GLU A 528 4.36 -41.48 -3.09
CA GLU A 528 5.43 -41.05 -3.99
C GLU A 528 6.74 -40.82 -3.25
N ILE A 529 6.70 -40.05 -2.15
CA ILE A 529 7.87 -39.89 -1.27
C ILE A 529 8.41 -41.24 -0.77
N ALA A 530 7.53 -42.21 -0.48
CA ALA A 530 7.94 -43.54 -0.02
C ALA A 530 8.57 -44.39 -1.14
N LEU A 531 8.18 -44.15 -2.39
CA LEU A 531 8.73 -44.77 -3.60
C LEU A 531 9.98 -44.05 -4.11
N GLY A 532 10.21 -42.80 -3.67
CA GLY A 532 11.33 -41.96 -4.10
C GLY A 532 11.04 -41.15 -5.36
N THR A 533 9.78 -41.13 -5.81
CA THR A 533 9.29 -40.31 -6.93
C THR A 533 9.00 -38.87 -6.48
N ASP A 534 8.82 -37.96 -7.45
CA ASP A 534 8.55 -36.54 -7.21
C ASP A 534 7.04 -36.25 -7.21
N PRO A 535 6.43 -35.85 -6.06
CA PRO A 535 4.99 -35.60 -5.97
C PRO A 535 4.41 -34.54 -6.93
N GLU A 536 5.26 -33.73 -7.57
CA GLU A 536 4.82 -32.72 -8.53
C GLU A 536 5.04 -33.14 -10.00
N ASP A 537 5.54 -34.36 -10.26
CA ASP A 537 5.85 -34.87 -11.60
C ASP A 537 5.29 -36.28 -11.83
N SER A 538 4.22 -36.35 -12.62
CA SER A 538 3.50 -37.60 -12.91
C SER A 538 4.31 -38.69 -13.61
N ASP A 539 5.51 -38.39 -14.13
CA ASP A 539 6.40 -39.32 -14.83
C ASP A 539 7.85 -39.01 -14.40
N SER A 540 8.20 -39.45 -13.19
CA SER A 540 9.42 -39.05 -12.47
C SER A 540 10.70 -39.39 -13.23
N ASP A 541 10.72 -40.48 -14.00
CA ASP A 541 11.87 -40.91 -14.80
C ASP A 541 11.78 -40.60 -16.30
N ASN A 542 10.68 -39.96 -16.71
CA ASN A 542 10.42 -39.38 -18.04
C ASN A 542 10.42 -40.42 -19.17
N ASP A 543 9.75 -41.54 -18.95
CA ASP A 543 9.75 -42.71 -19.81
C ASP A 543 8.46 -42.96 -20.59
N PHE A 544 7.44 -42.11 -20.38
CA PHE A 544 6.08 -42.15 -20.91
C PHE A 544 5.08 -43.06 -20.17
N ALA A 545 5.49 -43.77 -19.13
CA ALA A 545 4.58 -44.27 -18.10
C ALA A 545 4.43 -43.22 -16.99
N SER A 546 3.30 -43.21 -16.29
CA SER A 546 3.18 -42.38 -15.08
C SER A 546 3.55 -43.19 -13.86
N ASP A 547 4.01 -42.56 -12.80
CA ASP A 547 4.43 -43.24 -11.56
C ASP A 547 3.31 -44.19 -11.06
N PHE A 548 2.06 -43.72 -11.09
CA PHE A 548 0.87 -44.54 -10.81
C PHE A 548 0.74 -45.78 -11.70
N ILE A 549 0.94 -45.65 -13.02
CA ILE A 549 0.82 -46.78 -13.96
C ILE A 549 1.87 -47.84 -13.63
N GLU A 550 3.08 -47.40 -13.31
CA GLU A 550 4.22 -48.27 -13.06
C GLU A 550 4.04 -49.10 -11.81
N VAL A 551 3.52 -48.50 -10.74
CA VAL A 551 3.27 -49.18 -9.45
C VAL A 551 1.91 -49.87 -9.34
N ASN A 552 1.08 -49.82 -10.39
CA ASN A 552 -0.27 -50.38 -10.39
C ASN A 552 -0.51 -51.42 -11.49
N ARG A 553 0.54 -52.12 -11.92
CA ARG A 553 0.44 -53.07 -13.03
C ARG A 553 -0.32 -54.34 -12.65
N ASP A 554 -0.46 -54.62 -11.36
CA ASP A 554 -1.26 -55.71 -10.78
C ASP A 554 -2.65 -55.31 -10.25
N ASP A 555 -3.14 -54.11 -10.60
CA ASP A 555 -4.37 -53.48 -10.07
C ASP A 555 -4.33 -53.19 -8.55
N ASN A 556 -3.13 -53.07 -7.95
CA ASN A 556 -2.95 -52.70 -6.55
C ASN A 556 -1.91 -51.57 -6.35
N PRO A 557 -2.31 -50.28 -6.50
CA PRO A 557 -1.39 -49.14 -6.41
C PRO A 557 -0.87 -48.87 -4.99
N ALA A 558 -1.41 -49.59 -3.99
CA ALA A 558 -0.98 -49.46 -2.61
C ALA A 558 0.28 -50.28 -2.28
N ASN A 559 0.78 -51.10 -3.22
CA ASN A 559 1.91 -51.99 -2.95
C ASN A 559 2.74 -52.28 -4.21
N TYR A 560 3.81 -51.49 -4.39
CA TYR A 560 4.86 -51.78 -5.37
C TYR A 560 5.50 -53.15 -5.14
N THR A 561 5.48 -53.98 -6.17
CA THR A 561 5.98 -55.36 -6.17
C THR A 561 7.03 -55.56 -7.26
N VAL A 562 8.29 -55.61 -6.84
CA VAL A 562 9.44 -55.84 -7.73
C VAL A 562 9.24 -57.08 -8.61
N GLY A 563 9.36 -56.90 -9.93
CA GLY A 563 9.21 -57.97 -10.93
C GLY A 563 7.75 -58.28 -11.32
N VAL A 564 6.80 -57.49 -10.81
CA VAL A 564 5.39 -57.47 -11.25
C VAL A 564 5.04 -56.08 -11.79
N ASP A 565 5.54 -55.05 -11.10
CA ASP A 565 5.45 -53.63 -11.42
C ASP A 565 6.78 -53.14 -12.02
N THR A 566 6.73 -52.05 -12.79
CA THR A 566 7.93 -51.34 -13.30
C THR A 566 8.41 -50.33 -12.26
N ASP A 567 9.73 -50.08 -12.22
CA ASP A 567 10.33 -49.18 -11.22
C ASP A 567 10.18 -47.72 -11.68
N PRO A 568 9.37 -46.89 -11.00
CA PRO A 568 9.06 -45.52 -11.44
C PRO A 568 10.23 -44.53 -11.37
N ASN A 569 11.42 -45.02 -11.01
CA ASN A 569 12.66 -44.25 -11.01
C ASN A 569 13.69 -44.82 -12.01
N ASN A 570 13.27 -45.77 -12.85
CA ASN A 570 14.12 -46.40 -13.83
C ASN A 570 13.42 -46.52 -15.20
N PRO A 571 13.80 -45.70 -16.19
CA PRO A 571 13.03 -45.53 -17.44
C PRO A 571 13.17 -46.70 -18.44
N ASP A 572 13.66 -47.85 -17.98
CA ASP A 572 13.89 -49.11 -18.68
C ASP A 572 14.11 -50.20 -17.61
N THR A 573 13.01 -50.71 -17.03
CA THR A 573 13.04 -51.57 -15.83
C THR A 573 13.83 -52.86 -16.06
N ASP A 574 13.73 -53.48 -17.24
CA ASP A 574 14.38 -54.74 -17.54
C ASP A 574 15.74 -54.59 -18.26
N GLY A 575 16.06 -53.39 -18.76
CA GLY A 575 17.35 -53.03 -19.32
C GLY A 575 17.56 -53.51 -20.76
N ASP A 576 16.49 -53.71 -21.53
CA ASP A 576 16.57 -54.16 -22.92
C ASP A 576 16.73 -53.03 -23.96
N GLY A 577 16.60 -51.78 -23.51
CA GLY A 577 16.80 -50.56 -24.30
C GLY A 577 15.52 -49.95 -24.87
N VAL A 578 14.34 -50.48 -24.52
CA VAL A 578 13.02 -49.86 -24.75
C VAL A 578 12.53 -49.28 -23.42
N ARG A 579 11.93 -48.08 -23.45
CA ARG A 579 11.36 -47.46 -22.24
C ARG A 579 10.07 -48.15 -21.83
N ASP A 580 9.77 -48.23 -20.55
CA ASP A 580 8.64 -49.01 -20.03
C ASP A 580 7.31 -48.49 -20.56
N GLY A 581 7.12 -47.16 -20.61
CA GLY A 581 5.94 -46.53 -21.23
C GLY A 581 5.75 -46.83 -22.73
N ALA A 582 6.79 -47.26 -23.43
CA ALA A 582 6.77 -47.63 -24.84
C ALA A 582 6.87 -49.16 -25.08
N ASP A 583 7.13 -49.94 -24.05
CA ASP A 583 7.35 -51.37 -24.15
C ASP A 583 6.06 -52.19 -23.93
N PHE A 584 5.88 -53.21 -24.77
CA PHE A 584 4.81 -54.17 -24.61
C PHE A 584 5.11 -55.20 -23.51
N ALA A 585 6.39 -55.40 -23.17
CA ALA A 585 6.84 -56.38 -22.20
C ALA A 585 7.94 -55.82 -21.25
N PRO A 586 7.68 -54.73 -20.50
CA PRO A 586 8.65 -53.93 -19.73
C PRO A 586 9.31 -54.64 -18.52
N LEU A 587 9.17 -55.96 -18.42
CA LEU A 587 9.76 -56.80 -17.36
C LEU A 587 10.43 -58.05 -17.93
N ASP A 588 10.52 -58.17 -19.26
CA ASP A 588 11.09 -59.29 -19.97
C ASP A 588 12.24 -58.82 -20.88
N PRO A 589 13.50 -58.90 -20.39
CA PRO A 589 14.65 -58.36 -21.11
C PRO A 589 15.00 -59.12 -22.40
N GLU A 590 14.28 -60.23 -22.69
CA GLU A 590 14.41 -60.98 -23.94
C GLU A 590 13.37 -60.55 -25.00
N ALA A 591 12.40 -59.70 -24.65
CA ALA A 591 11.27 -59.30 -25.50
C ALA A 591 11.57 -58.10 -26.42
N GLY A 592 12.36 -57.10 -26.01
CA GLY A 592 12.76 -55.96 -26.85
C GLY A 592 13.80 -56.27 -27.92
N GLY A 593 14.23 -57.53 -28.02
CA GLY A 593 15.11 -58.02 -29.08
C GLY A 593 14.50 -58.04 -30.49
N GLU A 594 13.17 -57.91 -30.63
CA GLU A 594 12.55 -57.78 -31.95
C GLU A 594 12.48 -56.32 -32.38
N GLN A 595 13.55 -55.87 -33.05
CA GLN A 595 13.55 -54.74 -33.96
C GLN A 595 12.17 -54.61 -34.64
N VAL A 596 11.43 -53.54 -34.32
CA VAL A 596 10.23 -53.12 -35.09
C VAL A 596 10.55 -53.35 -36.57
N PRO A 597 9.84 -54.26 -37.27
CA PRO A 597 10.27 -54.67 -38.60
C PRO A 597 10.27 -53.43 -39.46
N SER A 598 11.45 -53.00 -39.90
CA SER A 598 11.60 -51.86 -40.79
C SER A 598 10.60 -52.02 -41.91
N LEU A 599 9.56 -51.17 -41.93
CA LEU A 599 8.58 -51.22 -42.99
C LEU A 599 9.39 -51.00 -44.27
N PRO A 600 9.39 -51.94 -45.21
CA PRO A 600 10.19 -51.75 -46.40
C PRO A 600 9.67 -50.48 -47.10
N LEU A 601 10.51 -49.68 -47.77
CA LEU A 601 10.22 -48.27 -48.17
C LEU A 601 8.80 -48.03 -48.75
N TRP A 602 8.23 -49.01 -49.44
CA TRP A 602 6.84 -49.06 -49.91
C TRP A 602 5.77 -49.03 -48.79
N GLY A 603 5.98 -49.71 -47.66
CA GLY A 603 5.11 -49.68 -46.47
C GLY A 603 5.13 -48.34 -45.75
N MET A 604 6.29 -47.67 -45.66
CA MET A 604 6.37 -46.29 -45.16
C MET A 604 5.64 -45.30 -46.08
N LEU A 605 5.78 -45.47 -47.41
CA LEU A 605 5.06 -44.66 -48.39
C LEU A 605 3.54 -44.91 -48.37
N ALA A 606 3.10 -46.14 -48.12
CA ALA A 606 1.68 -46.48 -47.99
C ALA A 606 1.06 -45.87 -46.72
N LEU A 607 1.79 -45.88 -45.60
CA LEU A 607 1.36 -45.26 -44.34
C LEU A 607 1.32 -43.73 -44.46
N ALA A 608 2.33 -43.11 -45.09
CA ALA A 608 2.34 -41.68 -45.40
C ALA A 608 1.20 -41.28 -46.36
N ALA A 609 0.87 -42.11 -47.35
CA ALA A 609 -0.26 -41.88 -48.25
C ALA A 609 -1.61 -42.01 -47.54
N LEU A 610 -1.75 -42.95 -46.58
CA LEU A 610 -2.96 -43.08 -45.75
C LEU A 610 -3.14 -41.91 -44.77
N LEU A 611 -2.04 -41.40 -44.21
CA LEU A 611 -2.05 -40.23 -43.32
C LEU A 611 -2.34 -38.93 -44.10
N LEU A 612 -1.79 -38.77 -45.31
CA LEU A 612 -2.13 -37.64 -46.21
C LEU A 612 -3.57 -37.70 -46.72
N ALA A 613 -4.11 -38.90 -46.97
CA ALA A 613 -5.52 -39.08 -47.34
C ALA A 613 -6.48 -38.76 -46.18
N ARG A 614 -6.08 -39.02 -44.93
CA ARG A 614 -6.83 -38.58 -43.73
C ARG A 614 -6.79 -37.07 -43.51
N ALA A 615 -5.68 -36.41 -43.85
CA ALA A 615 -5.57 -34.94 -43.75
C ALA A 615 -6.45 -34.21 -44.79
N TRP A 616 -6.67 -34.78 -45.98
CA TRP A 616 -7.53 -34.19 -47.01
C TRP A 616 -9.05 -34.27 -46.73
N HIS A 617 -9.48 -35.06 -45.74
CA HIS A 617 -10.89 -35.18 -45.33
C HIS A 617 -11.29 -34.30 -44.13
N ARG A 618 -10.42 -33.39 -43.68
CA ARG A 618 -10.73 -32.37 -42.66
C ARG A 618 -10.60 -30.93 -43.16
N LEU A 619 -11.13 -30.64 -44.35
CA LEU A 619 -11.47 -29.25 -44.73
C LEU A 619 -12.94 -29.01 -44.32
N PRO A 620 -13.23 -28.12 -43.36
CA PRO A 620 -14.60 -27.83 -42.96
C PRO A 620 -15.31 -27.04 -44.06
N LEU A 621 -16.45 -27.56 -44.51
CA LEU A 621 -17.43 -26.82 -45.31
C LEU A 621 -17.95 -25.64 -44.49
N ARG A 622 -17.64 -24.42 -44.92
CA ARG A 622 -18.34 -23.18 -44.49
C ARG A 622 -19.83 -23.33 -44.81
N GLY A 623 -20.67 -23.32 -43.78
CA GLY A 623 -22.14 -23.31 -43.87
C GLY A 623 -22.73 -22.25 -42.94
N SER A 624 -23.22 -21.19 -43.55
CA SER A 624 -23.99 -20.06 -43.00
C SER A 624 -25.39 -20.43 -42.49
N ALA A 625 -25.86 -19.79 -41.40
CA ALA A 625 -27.24 -19.30 -41.17
C ALA A 625 -27.33 -18.70 -39.74
N HIS A 626 -27.56 -17.40 -39.53
CA HIS A 626 -28.86 -16.73 -39.51
C HIS A 626 -30.01 -17.53 -38.87
N ARG A 627 -30.30 -17.24 -37.60
CA ARG A 627 -31.60 -16.72 -37.16
C ARG A 627 -31.46 -15.94 -35.86
#